data_AF-A0A1G7Y0A5-F1
#
_entry.id   AF-A0A1G7Y0A5-F1
#
_cell.length_a   1.000
_cell.length_b   1.000
_cell.length_c   1.000
_cell.angle_alpha   90.00
_cell.angle_beta   90.00
_cell.angle_gamma   90.00
#
_symmetry.space_group_name_H-M   'P 1'
#
loop_
_entity.id
_entity.type
_entity.pdbx_description
1 polymer ?
#
loop_
_entity_poly.entity_id
_entity_poly.type
_entity_poly.pdbx_seq_one_letter_code
_entity_poly.pdbx_strand_id
1 'polypeptide(L)'
;MNKIFNIIKIIFGVVGAILFVRILNAGDEAIEANAAIQSSVLAPFMYVSYIILGITVLAVLIFSVRALFTGNVKKTLISLGAFILVIVISYLVSSGTETALRDGDVLSASGSRWVSTGLTAFYILAALAVLAMLLSSVRKIITR
;
A
#
# COMPACT_ATOMS: atom_id res chain seq x y z
N MET A 1 23.27 8.02 -10.74
CA MET A 1 21.86 7.90 -10.31
C MET A 1 21.64 7.31 -8.90
N ASN A 2 22.68 6.96 -8.09
CA ASN A 2 22.45 6.13 -6.89
C ASN A 2 22.75 6.80 -5.52
N LYS A 3 23.25 8.04 -5.47
CA LYS A 3 23.50 8.73 -4.18
C LYS A 3 22.26 9.45 -3.66
N ILE A 4 21.55 10.16 -4.53
CA ILE A 4 20.37 10.96 -4.14
C ILE A 4 19.22 10.07 -3.63
N PHE A 5 18.89 8.99 -4.33
CA PHE A 5 17.88 8.03 -3.89
C PHE A 5 18.28 7.30 -2.60
N ASN A 6 19.58 7.00 -2.41
CA ASN A 6 20.08 6.43 -1.17
C ASN A 6 19.98 7.40 0.01
N ILE A 7 20.19 8.69 -0.21
CA ILE A 7 20.05 9.71 0.83
C ILE A 7 18.56 9.88 1.18
N ILE A 8 17.69 9.99 0.17
CA ILE A 8 16.25 10.17 0.37
C ILE A 8 15.64 9.00 1.17
N LYS A 9 15.96 7.75 0.83
CA LYS A 9 15.44 6.59 1.59
C LYS A 9 15.93 6.56 3.05
N ILE A 10 17.17 6.97 3.30
CA ILE A 10 17.72 7.06 4.67
C ILE A 10 17.00 8.16 5.44
N ILE A 11 16.77 9.32 4.83
CA ILE A 11 16.03 10.42 5.45
C ILE A 11 14.63 9.98 5.84
N PHE A 12 13.86 9.37 4.91
CA PHE A 12 12.52 8.88 5.23
C PHE A 12 12.54 7.80 6.32
N GLY A 13 13.52 6.89 6.29
CA GLY A 13 13.68 5.87 7.34
C GLY A 13 13.98 6.48 8.71
N VAL A 14 14.88 7.45 8.79
CA VAL A 14 15.24 8.13 10.05
C VAL A 14 14.08 8.97 10.57
N VAL A 15 13.43 9.76 9.72
CA VAL A 15 12.26 10.57 10.10
C VAL A 15 11.12 9.67 10.59
N GLY A 16 10.83 8.57 9.88
CA GLY A 16 9.84 7.59 10.31
C GLY A 16 10.18 6.95 11.66
N ALA A 17 11.44 6.56 11.87
CA ALA A 17 11.91 5.98 13.13
C ALA A 17 11.79 6.96 14.31
N ILE A 18 12.19 8.22 14.11
CA ILE A 18 12.07 9.27 15.14
C ILE A 18 10.60 9.48 15.53
N LEU A 19 9.72 9.63 14.53
CA LEU A 19 8.30 9.83 14.78
C LEU A 19 7.66 8.59 15.43
N PHE A 20 8.06 7.39 15.05
CA PHE A 20 7.60 6.15 15.66
C PHE A 20 8.01 6.04 17.13
N VAL A 21 9.29 6.32 17.45
CA VAL A 21 9.76 6.37 18.85
C VAL A 21 8.99 7.43 19.65
N ARG A 22 8.63 8.55 19.01
CA ARG A 22 7.83 9.60 19.65
C ARG A 22 6.41 9.13 19.98
N ILE A 23 5.78 8.32 19.13
CA ILE A 23 4.48 7.69 19.40
C ILE A 23 4.60 6.71 20.58
N LEU A 24 5.61 5.84 20.57
CA LEU A 24 5.83 4.87 21.64
C LEU A 24 6.04 5.52 23.00
N ASN A 25 6.77 6.65 23.05
CA ASN A 25 7.01 7.38 24.30
C ASN A 25 5.78 8.12 24.83
N ALA A 26 4.88 8.56 23.96
CA ALA A 26 3.64 9.21 24.37
C ALA A 26 2.68 8.19 25.02
N GLY A 27 2.67 6.95 24.54
CA GLY A 27 1.82 5.87 25.02
C GLY A 27 0.39 5.95 24.50
N ASP A 28 -0.20 4.79 24.21
CA ASP A 28 -1.50 4.70 23.53
C ASP A 28 -2.64 5.37 24.32
N GLU A 29 -2.66 5.19 25.65
CA GLU A 29 -3.68 5.80 26.51
C GLU A 29 -3.68 7.34 26.46
N ALA A 30 -2.49 7.96 26.43
CA ALA A 30 -2.37 9.42 26.40
C ALA A 30 -2.72 10.00 25.01
N ILE A 31 -2.49 9.23 23.94
CA ILE A 31 -2.85 9.61 22.58
C ILE A 31 -4.36 9.53 22.38
N GLU A 32 -5.02 8.49 22.90
CA GLU A 32 -6.47 8.32 22.76
C GLU A 32 -7.27 9.30 23.64
N ALA A 33 -6.78 9.63 24.83
CA ALA A 33 -7.50 10.50 25.76
C ALA A 33 -7.34 12.01 25.45
N ASN A 34 -6.36 12.41 24.64
CA ASN A 34 -6.01 13.81 24.46
C ASN A 34 -5.79 14.20 22.98
N ALA A 35 -6.76 14.93 22.43
CA ALA A 35 -6.74 15.42 21.05
C ALA A 35 -5.49 16.30 20.74
N ALA A 36 -4.96 17.04 21.72
CA ALA A 36 -3.76 17.85 21.52
C ALA A 36 -2.49 16.98 21.34
N ILE A 37 -2.40 15.87 22.09
CA ILE A 37 -1.31 14.90 21.96
C ILE A 37 -1.44 14.14 20.64
N GLN A 38 -2.65 13.71 20.27
CA GLN A 38 -2.93 13.10 18.98
C GLN A 38 -2.50 14.00 17.82
N SER A 39 -2.87 15.29 17.84
CA SER A 39 -2.47 16.23 16.79
C SER A 39 -0.96 16.53 16.78
N SER A 40 -0.28 16.50 17.93
CA SER A 40 1.15 16.82 17.99
C SER A 40 2.07 15.63 17.72
N VAL A 41 1.60 14.40 17.96
CA VAL A 41 2.43 13.17 17.94
C VAL A 41 2.01 12.27 16.79
N LEU A 42 0.71 12.00 16.60
CA LEU A 42 0.20 11.10 15.58
C LEU A 42 0.08 11.78 14.21
N ALA A 43 -0.47 13.00 14.14
CA ALA A 43 -0.68 13.67 12.85
C ALA A 43 0.59 13.86 12.01
N PRO A 44 1.76 14.25 12.59
CA PRO A 44 3.00 14.35 11.81
C PRO A 44 3.43 13.03 11.18
N PHE A 45 3.20 11.90 11.87
CA PHE A 45 3.48 10.57 11.33
C PHE A 45 2.58 10.27 10.14
N MET A 46 1.28 10.53 10.26
CA MET A 46 0.32 10.34 9.16
C MET A 46 0.67 11.19 7.93
N TYR A 47 1.02 12.47 8.11
CA TYR A 47 1.42 13.33 7.00
C TYR A 47 2.64 12.80 6.25
N VAL A 48 3.67 12.33 6.97
CA VAL A 48 4.84 11.71 6.33
C VAL A 48 4.43 10.45 5.56
N SER A 49 3.58 9.60 6.13
CA SER A 49 3.06 8.42 5.43
C SER A 49 2.30 8.78 4.16
N TYR A 50 1.43 9.80 4.20
CA TYR A 50 0.70 10.27 3.01
C TYR A 50 1.61 10.85 1.94
N ILE A 51 2.66 11.58 2.30
CA ILE A 51 3.67 12.09 1.36
C ILE A 51 4.38 10.92 0.67
N ILE A 52 4.86 9.93 1.44
CA ILE A 52 5.55 8.76 0.90
C ILE A 52 4.63 7.96 -0.02
N LEU A 53 3.37 7.76 0.40
CA LEU A 53 2.35 7.11 -0.43
C LEU A 53 2.13 7.87 -1.74
N GLY A 54 1.97 9.19 -1.69
CA GLY A 54 1.82 10.03 -2.88
C GLY A 54 3.01 9.94 -3.84
N ILE A 55 4.24 10.04 -3.33
CA ILE A 55 5.46 9.88 -4.14
C ILE A 55 5.52 8.48 -4.77
N THR A 56 5.16 7.44 -4.01
CA THR A 56 5.20 6.06 -4.49
C THR A 56 4.20 5.85 -5.61
N VAL A 57 2.96 6.31 -5.44
CA VAL A 57 1.92 6.24 -6.47
C VAL A 57 2.35 6.99 -7.73
N LEU A 58 2.87 8.22 -7.60
CA LEU A 58 3.35 9.00 -8.74
C LEU A 58 4.50 8.30 -9.46
N ALA A 59 5.48 7.78 -8.74
CA ALA A 59 6.60 7.06 -9.32
C ALA A 59 6.10 5.82 -10.08
N VAL A 60 5.22 5.02 -9.47
CA VAL A 60 4.63 3.84 -10.13
C VAL A 60 3.90 4.24 -11.40
N LEU A 61 3.04 5.26 -11.36
CA LEU A 61 2.32 5.73 -12.55
C LEU A 61 3.27 6.15 -13.68
N ILE A 62 4.28 6.97 -13.36
CA ILE A 62 5.27 7.44 -14.34
C ILE A 62 6.05 6.26 -14.93
N PHE A 63 6.54 5.35 -14.09
CA PHE A 63 7.31 4.19 -14.55
C PHE A 63 6.45 3.19 -15.33
N SER A 64 5.22 2.94 -14.92
CA SER A 64 4.26 2.07 -15.62
C SER A 64 3.91 2.62 -17.00
N VAL A 65 3.61 3.92 -17.11
CA VAL A 65 3.33 4.56 -18.40
C VAL A 65 4.56 4.52 -19.30
N ARG A 66 5.74 4.86 -18.77
CA ARG A 66 6.99 4.78 -19.55
C ARG A 66 7.27 3.35 -20.03
N ALA A 67 7.07 2.35 -19.16
CA ALA A 67 7.27 0.95 -19.49
C ALA A 67 6.33 0.43 -20.58
N LEU A 68 5.09 0.96 -20.65
CA LEU A 68 4.14 0.64 -21.72
C LEU A 68 4.68 1.05 -23.09
N PHE A 69 5.31 2.23 -23.21
CA PHE A 69 5.82 2.74 -24.50
C PHE A 69 7.17 2.17 -24.92
N THR A 70 7.99 1.69 -23.98
CA THR A 70 9.33 1.18 -24.29
C THR A 70 9.38 -0.35 -24.46
N GLY A 71 8.36 -1.08 -23.99
CA GLY A 71 8.36 -2.54 -23.92
C GLY A 71 7.53 -3.23 -25.01
N ASN A 72 7.36 -4.55 -24.87
CA ASN A 72 6.40 -5.31 -25.69
C ASN A 72 4.98 -5.00 -25.21
N VAL A 73 4.34 -4.02 -25.87
CA VAL A 73 3.00 -3.52 -25.53
C VAL A 73 2.00 -4.65 -25.34
N LYS A 74 2.02 -5.68 -26.21
CA LYS A 74 1.09 -6.80 -26.13
C LYS A 74 1.21 -7.57 -24.81
N LYS A 75 2.43 -7.90 -24.39
CA LYS A 75 2.66 -8.60 -23.11
C LYS A 75 2.29 -7.73 -21.92
N THR A 76 2.64 -6.45 -21.96
CA THR A 76 2.32 -5.50 -20.88
C THR A 76 0.80 -5.30 -20.75
N LEU A 77 0.08 -5.22 -21.87
CA LEU A 77 -1.37 -5.08 -21.88
C LEU A 77 -2.08 -6.33 -21.36
N ILE A 78 -1.56 -7.53 -21.66
CA ILE A 78 -2.06 -8.79 -21.08
C ILE A 78 -1.85 -8.80 -19.56
N SER A 79 -0.67 -8.43 -19.07
CA SER A 79 -0.42 -8.37 -17.62
C SER A 79 -1.28 -7.32 -16.92
N LEU A 80 -1.50 -6.18 -17.57
CA LEU A 80 -2.36 -5.11 -17.04
C LEU A 80 -3.82 -5.56 -17.00
N GLY A 81 -4.30 -6.22 -18.06
CA GLY A 81 -5.65 -6.79 -18.12
C GLY A 81 -5.88 -7.85 -17.04
N ALA A 82 -4.90 -8.73 -16.81
CA ALA A 82 -4.97 -9.72 -15.74
C ALA A 82 -5.00 -9.06 -14.35
N PHE A 83 -4.23 -8.00 -14.13
CA PHE A 83 -4.27 -7.24 -12.87
C PHE A 83 -5.62 -6.55 -12.65
N ILE A 84 -6.16 -5.91 -13.69
CA ILE A 84 -7.50 -5.28 -13.65
C ILE A 84 -8.57 -6.34 -13.38
N LEU A 85 -8.48 -7.52 -13.99
CA LEU A 85 -9.41 -8.62 -13.75
C LEU A 85 -9.44 -9.00 -12.26
N VAL A 86 -8.28 -9.09 -11.61
CA VAL A 86 -8.22 -9.36 -10.16
C VAL A 86 -8.90 -8.26 -9.37
N ILE A 87 -8.68 -6.98 -9.71
CA ILE A 87 -9.37 -5.86 -9.05
C ILE A 87 -10.89 -5.96 -9.20
N VAL A 88 -11.37 -6.30 -10.40
CA VAL A 88 -12.81 -6.47 -10.66
C VAL A 88 -13.38 -7.61 -9.83
N ILE A 89 -12.71 -8.77 -9.81
CA ILE A 89 -13.12 -9.92 -8.98
C ILE A 89 -13.17 -9.50 -7.51
N SER A 90 -12.13 -8.82 -7.02
CA SER A 90 -12.10 -8.32 -5.65
C SER A 90 -13.25 -7.38 -5.35
N TYR A 91 -13.56 -6.44 -6.25
CA TYR A 91 -14.65 -5.49 -6.04
C TYR A 91 -16.03 -6.16 -5.98
N LEU A 92 -16.23 -7.21 -6.79
CA LEU A 92 -17.46 -8.00 -6.79
C LEU A 92 -17.65 -8.79 -5.50
N VAL A 93 -16.55 -9.30 -4.92
CA VAL A 93 -16.58 -10.06 -3.65
C VAL A 93 -16.63 -9.13 -2.43
N SER A 94 -16.00 -7.96 -2.51
CA SER A 94 -15.96 -7.00 -1.41
C SER A 94 -17.31 -6.30 -1.23
N SER A 95 -17.79 -6.34 0.01
CA SER A 95 -18.90 -5.53 0.50
C SER A 95 -18.37 -4.30 1.23
N GLY A 96 -19.20 -3.26 1.29
CA GLY A 96 -18.92 -2.07 2.08
C GLY A 96 -20.08 -1.81 3.02
N THR A 97 -19.78 -1.73 4.31
CA THR A 97 -20.71 -1.25 5.33
C THR A 97 -20.25 0.12 5.80
N GLU A 98 -21.19 0.98 6.16
CA GLU A 98 -20.85 2.23 6.84
C GLU A 98 -20.04 1.90 8.09
N THR A 99 -18.89 2.54 8.21
CA THR A 99 -17.93 2.23 9.27
C THR A 99 -17.63 3.53 10.01
N ALA A 100 -17.98 3.58 11.29
CA ALA A 100 -17.62 4.68 12.15
C ALA A 100 -16.08 4.76 12.26
N LEU A 101 -15.52 5.93 11.94
CA LEU A 101 -14.11 6.22 12.06
C LEU A 101 -13.78 6.67 13.48
N ARG A 102 -12.52 6.51 13.89
CA ARG A 102 -12.05 6.87 15.24
C ARG A 102 -12.12 8.38 15.53
N ASP A 103 -12.24 9.18 14.48
CA ASP A 103 -12.35 10.65 14.56
C ASP A 103 -13.81 11.14 14.64
N GLY A 104 -14.79 10.23 14.75
CA GLY A 104 -16.22 10.55 14.86
C GLY A 104 -16.95 10.68 13.51
N ASP A 105 -16.21 10.77 12.40
CA ASP A 105 -16.75 10.73 11.05
C ASP A 105 -17.16 9.32 10.64
N VAL A 106 -18.07 9.19 9.66
CA VAL A 106 -18.47 7.90 9.10
C VAL A 106 -17.86 7.72 7.72
N LEU A 107 -17.17 6.59 7.51
CA LEU A 107 -16.76 6.19 6.18
C LEU A 107 -17.98 5.65 5.44
N SER A 108 -18.33 6.31 4.33
CA SER A 108 -19.44 5.88 3.47
C SER A 108 -19.28 4.41 3.06
N ALA A 109 -20.39 3.71 2.87
CA ALA A 109 -20.40 2.32 2.40
C ALA A 109 -19.57 2.15 1.12
N SER A 110 -19.60 3.12 0.22
CA SER A 110 -18.77 3.12 -1.00
C SER A 110 -17.28 3.23 -0.70
N GLY A 111 -16.87 4.13 0.20
CA GLY A 111 -15.46 4.26 0.61
C GLY A 111 -14.94 2.99 1.28
N SER A 112 -15.73 2.43 2.20
CA SER A 112 -15.43 1.17 2.88
C SER A 112 -15.27 0.01 1.89
N ARG A 113 -16.15 -0.06 0.88
CA ARG A 113 -16.06 -1.08 -0.18
C ARG A 113 -14.75 -1.00 -0.97
N TRP A 114 -14.28 0.20 -1.30
CA TRP A 114 -13.01 0.37 -2.04
C TRP A 114 -11.80 -0.05 -1.20
N VAL A 115 -11.79 0.26 0.10
CA VAL A 115 -10.74 -0.20 1.02
C VAL A 115 -10.74 -1.73 1.11
N SER A 116 -11.93 -2.32 1.31
CA SER A 116 -12.11 -3.78 1.33
C SER A 116 -11.66 -4.43 0.01
N THR A 117 -12.00 -3.82 -1.12
CA THR A 117 -11.57 -4.26 -2.46
C THR A 117 -10.05 -4.29 -2.60
N GLY A 118 -9.38 -3.23 -2.17
CA GLY A 118 -7.91 -3.16 -2.20
C GLY A 118 -7.27 -4.25 -1.35
N LEU A 119 -7.83 -4.52 -0.18
CA LEU A 119 -7.34 -5.57 0.71
C LEU A 119 -7.58 -6.97 0.15
N THR A 120 -8.77 -7.24 -0.37
CA THR A 120 -9.10 -8.52 -1.04
C THR A 120 -8.22 -8.75 -2.26
N ALA A 121 -7.98 -7.73 -3.09
CA ALA A 121 -7.06 -7.83 -4.22
C ALA A 121 -5.63 -8.14 -3.78
N PHE A 122 -5.14 -7.47 -2.73
CA PHE A 122 -3.83 -7.77 -2.17
C PHE A 122 -3.73 -9.23 -1.70
N TYR A 123 -4.72 -9.74 -0.97
CA TYR A 123 -4.71 -11.13 -0.50
C TYR A 123 -4.74 -12.16 -1.64
N ILE A 124 -5.56 -11.93 -2.67
CA ILE A 124 -5.60 -12.80 -3.85
C ILE A 124 -4.23 -12.82 -4.55
N LEU A 125 -3.66 -11.64 -4.82
CA LEU A 125 -2.37 -11.53 -5.49
C LEU A 125 -1.23 -12.11 -4.65
N ALA A 126 -1.24 -11.90 -3.33
CA ALA A 126 -0.27 -12.48 -2.40
C ALA A 126 -0.33 -14.01 -2.42
N ALA A 127 -1.53 -14.59 -2.34
CA ALA A 127 -1.72 -16.04 -2.43
C ALA A 127 -1.22 -16.59 -3.77
N LEU A 128 -1.59 -15.96 -4.89
CA LEU A 128 -1.12 -16.34 -6.23
C LEU A 128 0.40 -16.24 -6.35
N ALA A 129 1.02 -15.21 -5.77
CA ALA A 129 2.47 -15.04 -5.77
C ALA A 129 3.17 -16.17 -5.00
N VAL A 130 2.69 -16.51 -3.80
CA VAL A 130 3.22 -17.63 -3.00
C VAL A 130 3.09 -18.94 -3.77
N LEU A 131 1.91 -19.24 -4.33
CA LEU A 131 1.69 -20.44 -5.12
C LEU A 131 2.61 -20.51 -6.35
N ALA A 132 2.75 -19.40 -7.08
CA ALA A 132 3.64 -19.32 -8.24
C ALA A 132 5.10 -19.57 -7.84
N MET A 133 5.56 -19.02 -6.71
CA MET A 133 6.90 -19.24 -6.18
C MET A 133 7.14 -20.70 -5.78
N LEU A 134 6.18 -21.34 -5.13
CA LEU A 134 6.27 -22.75 -4.75
C LEU A 134 6.29 -23.67 -5.96
N LEU A 135 5.37 -23.47 -6.92
CA LEU A 135 5.31 -24.23 -8.16
C LEU A 135 6.58 -24.06 -8.99
N SER A 136 7.10 -22.83 -9.09
CA SER A 136 8.37 -22.56 -9.77
C SER A 136 9.55 -23.27 -9.10
N SER A 137 9.57 -23.30 -7.77
CA SER A 137 10.64 -23.95 -6.99
C SER A 137 10.59 -25.47 -7.16
N VAL A 138 9.40 -26.08 -7.08
CA VAL A 138 9.20 -27.52 -7.29
C VAL A 138 9.54 -27.93 -8.73
N ARG A 139 9.05 -27.20 -9.74
CA ARG A 139 9.41 -27.46 -11.14
C ARG A 139 10.91 -27.42 -11.37
N LYS A 140 11.62 -26.47 -10.76
CA LYS A 140 13.08 -26.36 -10.89
C LYS A 140 13.83 -27.57 -10.33
N ILE A 141 13.26 -28.27 -9.33
CA ILE A 141 13.82 -29.49 -8.75
C ILE A 141 13.50 -30.70 -9.64
N ILE A 142 12.28 -30.78 -10.18
CA ILE A 142 11.81 -31.92 -10.99
C ILE A 142 12.39 -31.89 -12.41
N THR A 143 12.57 -30.71 -13.00
CA THR A 143 13.10 -30.53 -14.36
C THR A 143 14.62 -30.38 -14.38
N ARG A 144 15.32 -30.84 -13.33
CA ARG A 144 16.77 -31.00 -13.33
C ARG A 144 17.17 -32.36 -13.89
#